data_AF-A0A7V7XF25-F1
#
_entry.id   AF-A0A7V7XF25-F1
#
_cell.length_a   1.000
_cell.length_b   1.000
_cell.length_c   1.000
_cell.angle_alpha   90.00
_cell.angle_beta   90.00
_cell.angle_gamma   90.00
#
_symmetry.space_group_name_H-M   'P 1'
#
loop_
_entity.id
_entity.type
_entity.pdbx_description
1 polymer ?
#
loop_
_entity_poly.entity_id
_entity_poly.type
_entity_poly.pdbx_seq_one_letter_code
_entity_poly.pdbx_strand_id
1 'polypeptide(L)'
;MGTGSTFRNGSGSRTGGRFGSSSGSDGYGSHWENGAPVQNKRDLSTVKQNVVGTLLHMKSNQRAYFVSMFTAPLVQGAFEGLFELNHISRNVQIDLTSGALAEFSQKYNILLETPGFLRLWVKSIIARFTITDIRIQSAVSETLDEFVLSALGNDIELYLNGTASEVLSKMDRKMFESASAYFLKYYMSRIIRRELARPAPEIAQYISEACEIVANELVDKYKSLYPNDGYSKLFTKIAETPDWFLTAIGELSYD
;
A
#
# COMPACT_ATOMS: atom_id res chain seq x y z
N MET A 1 4.90 -24.94 60.40
CA MET A 1 6.04 -24.05 60.11
C MET A 1 5.87 -23.64 58.64
N GLY A 2 5.23 -22.54 58.23
CA GLY A 2 5.36 -21.12 58.64
C GLY A 2 6.79 -20.67 58.36
N THR A 3 7.16 -19.76 57.46
CA THR A 3 6.60 -18.51 56.89
C THR A 3 7.40 -18.21 55.60
N GLY A 4 6.90 -17.58 54.53
CA GLY A 4 6.59 -16.15 54.44
C GLY A 4 6.83 -15.67 53.00
N SER A 5 6.03 -14.70 52.55
CA SER A 5 6.08 -14.11 51.21
C SER A 5 7.11 -12.97 51.11
N THR A 6 7.54 -12.65 49.88
CA THR A 6 7.88 -11.26 49.53
C THR A 6 7.50 -10.99 48.07
N PHE A 7 6.54 -10.09 47.92
CA PHE A 7 6.33 -9.26 46.73
C PHE A 7 7.57 -8.38 46.47
N ARG A 8 7.95 -8.20 45.21
CA ARG A 8 8.45 -6.89 44.74
C ARG A 8 8.14 -6.67 43.26
N ASN A 9 7.47 -5.55 43.04
CA ASN A 9 7.09 -4.93 41.77
C ASN A 9 8.25 -4.14 41.14
N GLY A 10 8.16 -3.98 39.81
CA GLY A 10 8.81 -2.94 39.01
C GLY A 10 10.10 -3.40 38.31
N SER A 11 10.41 -3.04 37.07
CA SER A 11 9.75 -2.19 36.07
C SER A 11 10.65 -2.19 34.83
N GLY A 12 10.05 -2.25 33.64
CA GLY A 12 10.67 -1.77 32.40
C GLY A 12 11.50 -2.77 31.61
N SER A 13 10.97 -3.22 30.47
CA SER A 13 11.56 -2.81 29.20
C SER A 13 10.57 -2.99 28.06
N ARG A 14 10.31 -1.88 27.37
CA ARG A 14 9.62 -1.84 26.08
C ARG A 14 10.62 -2.25 25.00
N THR A 15 10.37 -3.38 24.36
CA THR A 15 10.90 -3.75 23.04
C THR A 15 9.79 -4.61 22.44
N GLY A 16 9.07 -4.19 21.41
CA GLY A 16 9.62 -3.80 20.11
C GLY A 16 9.17 -4.88 19.15
N GLY A 17 8.16 -4.57 18.33
CA GLY A 17 7.38 -5.53 17.57
C GLY A 17 8.19 -6.35 16.56
N ARG A 18 7.72 -7.58 16.34
CA ARG A 18 8.01 -8.37 15.15
C ARG A 18 6.79 -9.25 14.89
N PHE A 19 5.80 -8.70 14.20
CA PHE A 19 4.76 -9.50 13.57
C PHE A 19 5.30 -9.98 12.24
N GLY A 20 5.65 -11.26 12.17
CA GLY A 20 5.98 -11.95 10.93
C GLY A 20 4.69 -12.31 10.21
N SER A 21 4.43 -11.65 9.10
CA SER A 21 3.45 -12.08 8.10
C SER A 21 4.07 -13.21 7.27
N SER A 22 3.67 -14.44 7.60
CA SER A 22 3.88 -15.62 6.77
C SER A 22 2.70 -15.75 5.81
N SER A 23 2.92 -15.51 4.52
CA SER A 23 2.02 -15.90 3.44
C SER A 23 2.64 -17.03 2.63
N GLY A 24 2.08 -18.24 2.75
CA GLY A 24 2.17 -19.27 1.70
C GLY A 24 1.30 -18.86 0.51
N SER A 25 1.57 -19.25 -0.74
CA SER A 25 2.26 -20.44 -1.22
C SER A 25 3.02 -20.18 -2.52
N ASP A 26 4.28 -20.58 -2.56
CA ASP A 26 4.84 -21.47 -3.59
C ASP A 26 6.00 -22.19 -2.91
N GLY A 27 5.85 -23.51 -2.72
CA GLY A 27 6.79 -24.30 -1.94
C GLY A 27 8.14 -24.42 -2.62
N TYR A 28 9.13 -23.67 -2.13
CA TYR A 28 10.55 -23.92 -2.40
C TYR A 28 11.36 -23.71 -1.11
N GLY A 29 12.10 -24.75 -0.73
CA GLY A 29 12.73 -24.87 0.58
C GLY A 29 13.75 -23.77 0.86
N SER A 30 13.59 -23.12 2.02
CA SER A 30 14.62 -22.29 2.61
C SER A 30 15.84 -23.14 2.97
N HIS A 31 17.02 -22.75 2.51
CA HIS A 31 18.27 -23.32 3.00
C HIS A 31 18.60 -22.64 4.35
N TRP A 32 18.66 -23.47 5.40
CA TRP A 32 18.96 -23.05 6.76
C TRP A 32 20.43 -23.29 7.03
N GLU A 33 21.18 -22.25 7.36
CA GLU A 33 22.52 -22.37 7.89
C GLU A 33 22.53 -21.76 9.30
N ASN A 34 22.82 -22.57 10.32
CA ASN A 34 22.96 -22.16 11.72
C ASN A 34 21.73 -21.47 12.37
N GLY A 35 20.52 -21.92 12.07
CA GLY A 35 19.32 -21.61 12.88
C GLY A 35 18.82 -20.16 12.81
N ALA A 36 19.32 -19.34 11.89
CA ALA A 36 18.79 -18.02 11.58
C ALA A 36 18.49 -17.91 10.08
N PRO A 37 17.42 -17.22 9.66
CA PRO A 37 17.22 -16.90 8.25
C PRO A 37 18.40 -16.05 7.78
N VAL A 38 19.14 -16.51 6.77
CA VAL A 38 20.16 -15.70 6.10
C VAL A 38 19.43 -14.57 5.38
N GLN A 39 19.31 -13.41 6.04
CA GLN A 39 18.88 -12.18 5.39
C GLN A 39 19.99 -11.75 4.42
N ASN A 40 19.88 -12.16 3.16
CA ASN A 40 20.73 -11.66 2.08
C ASN A 40 20.46 -10.17 1.85
N LYS A 41 21.02 -9.29 2.68
CA LYS A 41 20.99 -7.83 2.48
C LYS A 41 21.57 -7.41 1.12
N ARG A 42 22.44 -8.23 0.53
CA ARG A 42 22.97 -8.03 -0.84
C ARG A 42 21.89 -8.14 -1.91
N ASP A 43 20.86 -8.98 -1.72
CA ASP A 43 19.81 -9.17 -2.73
C ASP A 43 18.89 -7.95 -2.81
N LEU A 44 18.51 -7.35 -1.68
CA LEU A 44 17.58 -6.23 -1.67
C LEU A 44 18.15 -4.96 -2.31
N SER A 45 19.44 -4.65 -2.10
CA SER A 45 20.09 -3.52 -2.77
C SER A 45 20.11 -3.71 -4.29
N THR A 46 20.51 -4.90 -4.77
CA THR A 46 20.47 -5.22 -6.21
C THR A 46 19.04 -5.15 -6.77
N VAL A 47 18.03 -5.60 -6.03
CA VAL A 47 16.63 -5.48 -6.49
C VAL A 47 16.16 -4.02 -6.48
N LYS A 48 16.54 -3.21 -5.48
CA LYS A 48 16.31 -1.75 -5.49
C LYS A 48 16.93 -1.11 -6.74
N GLN A 49 18.17 -1.43 -7.07
CA GLN A 49 18.84 -0.92 -8.27
C GLN A 49 18.10 -1.28 -9.56
N ASN A 50 17.55 -2.49 -9.66
CA ASN A 50 16.72 -2.90 -10.80
C ASN A 50 15.39 -2.13 -10.86
N VAL A 51 14.72 -1.92 -9.72
CA VAL A 51 13.51 -1.10 -9.62
C VAL A 51 13.80 0.33 -10.07
N VAL A 52 14.82 0.97 -9.49
CA VAL A 52 15.24 2.34 -9.85
C VAL A 52 15.64 2.43 -11.32
N GLY A 53 16.43 1.48 -11.82
CA GLY A 53 16.83 1.40 -13.22
C GLY A 53 15.63 1.29 -14.18
N THR A 54 14.62 0.52 -13.81
CA THR A 54 13.38 0.38 -14.59
C THR A 54 12.59 1.70 -14.60
N LEU A 55 12.42 2.35 -13.45
CA LEU A 55 11.76 3.66 -13.37
C LEU A 55 12.48 4.73 -14.23
N LEU A 56 13.81 4.76 -14.17
CA LEU A 56 14.63 5.68 -14.96
C LEU A 56 14.56 5.37 -16.47
N HIS A 57 14.53 4.09 -16.83
CA HIS A 57 14.34 3.67 -18.23
C HIS A 57 12.98 4.13 -18.75
N MET A 58 11.90 3.89 -18.00
CA MET A 58 10.55 4.34 -18.38
C MET A 58 10.49 5.87 -18.49
N LYS A 59 11.03 6.59 -17.50
CA LYS A 59 11.10 8.05 -17.51
C LYS A 59 11.81 8.60 -18.76
N SER A 60 12.91 7.97 -19.19
CA SER A 60 13.76 8.49 -20.27
C SER A 60 13.28 8.06 -21.66
N ASN A 61 12.93 6.78 -21.83
CA ASN A 61 12.61 6.20 -23.14
C ASN A 61 11.10 6.13 -23.41
N GLN A 62 10.29 6.19 -22.37
CA GLN A 62 8.83 6.06 -22.45
C GLN A 62 8.13 7.17 -21.65
N ARG A 63 8.68 8.39 -21.65
CA ARG A 63 8.27 9.51 -20.77
C ARG A 63 6.75 9.74 -20.76
N ALA A 64 6.11 9.78 -21.94
CA ALA A 64 4.68 10.02 -22.04
C ALA A 64 3.86 8.91 -21.35
N TYR A 65 4.27 7.65 -21.54
CA TYR A 65 3.67 6.51 -20.85
C TYR A 65 3.90 6.60 -19.34
N PHE A 66 5.14 6.80 -18.90
CA PHE A 66 5.48 6.94 -17.48
C PHE A 66 4.66 8.04 -16.81
N VAL A 67 4.60 9.25 -17.40
CA VAL A 67 3.79 10.36 -16.87
C VAL A 67 2.33 9.94 -16.78
N SER A 68 1.75 9.37 -17.84
CA SER A 68 0.34 8.95 -17.83
C SER A 68 0.02 7.93 -16.73
N MET A 69 0.95 7.05 -16.37
CA MET A 69 0.76 6.06 -15.31
C MET A 69 0.62 6.70 -13.92
N PHE A 70 1.19 7.88 -13.67
CA PHE A 70 1.13 8.52 -12.36
C PHE A 70 0.21 9.76 -12.32
N THR A 71 -0.14 10.34 -13.46
CA THR A 71 -1.01 11.53 -13.54
C THR A 71 -2.45 11.21 -13.93
N ALA A 72 -2.78 9.94 -14.22
CA ALA A 72 -4.13 9.58 -14.62
C ALA A 72 -5.17 9.88 -13.50
N PRO A 73 -6.33 10.47 -13.84
CA PRO A 73 -7.38 10.80 -12.87
C PRO A 73 -7.83 9.62 -12.00
N LEU A 74 -7.83 8.41 -12.57
CA LEU A 74 -8.15 7.19 -11.84
C LEU A 74 -7.18 6.94 -10.67
N VAL A 75 -5.88 7.19 -10.86
CA VAL A 75 -4.87 6.96 -9.81
C VAL A 75 -5.06 7.94 -8.67
N GLN A 76 -5.31 9.22 -8.99
CA GLN A 76 -5.65 10.23 -7.99
C GLN A 76 -6.93 9.86 -7.24
N GLY A 77 -8.01 9.53 -7.95
CA GLY A 77 -9.29 9.19 -7.33
C GLY A 77 -9.24 7.92 -6.46
N ALA A 78 -8.46 6.93 -6.87
CA ALA A 78 -8.20 5.74 -6.07
C ALA A 78 -7.42 6.07 -4.78
N PHE A 79 -6.40 6.90 -4.91
CA PHE A 79 -5.59 7.34 -3.78
C PHE A 79 -6.41 8.16 -2.77
N GLU A 80 -7.19 9.14 -3.23
CA GLU A 80 -8.11 9.92 -2.40
C GLU A 80 -9.17 9.03 -1.73
N GLY A 81 -9.70 8.05 -2.46
CA GLY A 81 -10.64 7.07 -1.94
C GLY A 81 -10.12 6.32 -0.72
N LEU A 82 -8.82 6.02 -0.64
CA LEU A 82 -8.23 5.37 0.55
C LEU A 82 -8.29 6.27 1.79
N PHE A 83 -8.15 7.59 1.64
CA PHE A 83 -8.29 8.52 2.77
C PHE A 83 -9.74 8.65 3.21
N GLU A 84 -10.69 8.61 2.29
CA GLU A 84 -12.11 8.55 2.61
C GLU A 84 -12.45 7.27 3.38
N LEU A 85 -11.97 6.12 2.90
CA LEU A 85 -12.14 4.84 3.57
C LEU A 85 -11.50 4.84 4.97
N ASN A 86 -10.32 5.42 5.13
CA ASN A 86 -9.69 5.62 6.45
C ASN A 86 -10.60 6.45 7.37
N HIS A 87 -11.08 7.59 6.89
CA HIS A 87 -11.94 8.50 7.65
C HIS A 87 -13.18 7.78 8.17
N ILE A 88 -13.84 7.00 7.30
CA ILE A 88 -15.04 6.25 7.67
C ILE A 88 -14.72 5.11 8.61
N SER A 89 -13.65 4.36 8.35
CA SER A 89 -13.22 3.28 9.25
C SER A 89 -12.99 3.78 10.67
N ARG A 90 -12.51 5.02 10.84
CA ARG A 90 -12.33 5.67 12.16
C ARG A 90 -13.65 6.04 12.82
N ASN A 91 -14.58 6.63 12.07
CA ASN A 91 -15.84 7.13 12.59
C ASN A 91 -16.88 6.02 12.90
N VAL A 92 -16.83 4.90 12.18
CA VAL A 92 -17.81 3.81 12.33
C VAL A 92 -17.72 3.06 13.66
N GLN A 93 -16.56 3.04 14.33
CA GLN A 93 -16.48 2.52 15.71
C GLN A 93 -17.10 3.47 16.75
N ILE A 94 -17.31 4.73 16.38
CA ILE A 94 -17.85 5.76 17.27
C ILE A 94 -19.37 5.80 17.12
N ASP A 95 -19.88 5.73 15.89
CA ASP A 95 -21.32 5.70 15.62
C ASP A 95 -21.63 5.10 14.22
N LEU A 96 -22.27 3.94 14.21
CA LEU A 96 -22.77 3.27 13.00
C LEU A 96 -23.92 4.04 12.32
N THR A 97 -24.54 5.00 13.01
CA THR A 97 -25.58 5.89 12.47
C THR A 97 -25.02 7.18 11.87
N SER A 98 -23.69 7.34 11.87
CA SER A 98 -23.05 8.53 11.30
C SER A 98 -23.40 8.71 9.82
N GLY A 99 -23.84 9.92 9.46
CA GLY A 99 -24.17 10.29 8.08
C GLY A 99 -23.02 10.03 7.09
N ALA A 100 -21.77 10.02 7.56
CA ALA A 100 -20.58 9.74 6.75
C ALA A 100 -20.59 8.35 6.09
N LEU A 101 -21.06 7.30 6.79
CA LEU A 101 -21.13 5.96 6.20
C LEU A 101 -22.24 5.88 5.13
N ALA A 102 -23.37 6.55 5.37
CA ALA A 102 -24.46 6.65 4.39
C ALA A 102 -24.04 7.47 3.15
N GLU A 103 -23.34 8.59 3.34
CA GLU A 103 -22.79 9.40 2.25
C GLU A 103 -21.79 8.60 1.39
N PHE A 104 -20.93 7.80 2.02
CA PHE A 104 -20.00 6.93 1.32
C PHE A 104 -20.72 5.84 0.51
N SER A 105 -21.70 5.17 1.14
CA SER A 105 -22.55 4.19 0.49
C SER A 105 -23.23 4.77 -0.75
N GLN A 106 -23.79 5.98 -0.65
CA GLN A 106 -24.43 6.69 -1.74
C GLN A 106 -23.42 7.08 -2.84
N LYS A 107 -22.27 7.66 -2.45
CA LYS A 107 -21.21 8.11 -3.38
C LYS A 107 -20.66 6.96 -4.23
N TYR A 108 -20.51 5.77 -3.66
CA TYR A 108 -20.00 4.60 -4.35
C TYR A 108 -21.09 3.64 -4.84
N ASN A 109 -22.36 3.94 -4.57
CA ASN A 109 -23.52 3.11 -4.91
C ASN A 109 -23.40 1.66 -4.39
N ILE A 110 -23.10 1.50 -3.10
CA ILE A 110 -22.89 0.19 -2.44
C ILE A 110 -23.77 0.12 -1.21
N LEU A 111 -24.66 -0.87 -1.13
CA LEU A 111 -25.49 -1.05 0.07
C LEU A 111 -24.63 -1.65 1.20
N LEU A 112 -24.75 -1.09 2.41
CA LEU A 112 -23.89 -1.41 3.56
C LEU A 112 -23.93 -2.89 3.98
N GLU A 113 -25.09 -3.51 3.85
CA GLU A 113 -25.32 -4.93 4.19
C GLU A 113 -24.91 -5.90 3.07
N THR A 114 -24.35 -5.41 1.96
CA THR A 114 -23.96 -6.27 0.83
C THR A 114 -22.65 -7.00 1.16
N PRO A 115 -22.61 -8.34 1.01
CA PRO A 115 -21.37 -9.09 1.10
C PRO A 115 -20.32 -8.63 0.10
N GLY A 116 -19.06 -8.55 0.55
CA GLY A 116 -17.94 -8.10 -0.26
C GLY A 116 -17.90 -6.58 -0.44
N PHE A 117 -18.25 -5.85 0.62
CA PHE A 117 -18.33 -4.39 0.63
C PHE A 117 -17.06 -3.71 0.07
N LEU A 118 -15.87 -4.13 0.53
CA LEU A 118 -14.60 -3.54 0.06
C LEU A 118 -14.31 -3.85 -1.40
N ARG A 119 -14.60 -5.08 -1.86
CA ARG A 119 -14.47 -5.47 -3.27
C ARG A 119 -15.39 -4.63 -4.17
N LEU A 120 -16.63 -4.41 -3.73
CA LEU A 120 -17.56 -3.55 -4.45
C LEU A 120 -17.08 -2.10 -4.46
N TRP A 121 -16.48 -1.61 -3.36
CA TRP A 121 -15.86 -0.29 -3.30
C TRP A 121 -14.72 -0.12 -4.29
N VAL A 122 -13.81 -1.09 -4.39
CA VAL A 122 -12.75 -1.07 -5.41
C VAL A 122 -13.37 -0.99 -6.81
N LYS A 123 -14.33 -1.85 -7.12
CA LYS A 123 -15.03 -1.84 -8.42
C LYS A 123 -15.71 -0.50 -8.70
N SER A 124 -16.37 0.09 -7.71
CA SER A 124 -17.03 1.39 -7.85
C SER A 124 -16.03 2.51 -8.08
N ILE A 125 -14.84 2.50 -7.46
CA ILE A 125 -13.77 3.45 -7.79
C ILE A 125 -13.38 3.33 -9.26
N ILE A 126 -13.06 2.12 -9.74
CA ILE A 126 -12.64 1.92 -11.14
C ILE A 126 -13.74 2.36 -12.11
N ALA A 127 -14.99 1.98 -11.86
CA ALA A 127 -16.14 2.27 -12.72
C ALA A 127 -16.45 3.77 -12.88
N ARG A 128 -16.03 4.62 -11.93
CA ARG A 128 -16.19 6.08 -12.01
C ARG A 128 -15.32 6.73 -13.08
N PHE A 129 -14.30 6.03 -13.59
CA PHE A 129 -13.36 6.53 -14.59
C PHE A 129 -13.44 5.67 -15.86
N THR A 130 -14.46 5.92 -16.68
CA THR A 130 -14.86 5.10 -17.84
C THR A 130 -13.87 5.13 -19.03
N ILE A 131 -12.86 6.01 -19.01
CA ILE A 131 -11.88 6.17 -20.09
C ILE A 131 -10.49 6.23 -19.48
N THR A 132 -9.95 5.08 -19.14
CA THR A 132 -8.57 4.98 -18.64
C THR A 132 -7.91 3.78 -19.30
N ASP A 133 -6.62 3.90 -19.60
CA ASP A 133 -5.81 2.80 -20.12
C ASP A 133 -6.02 1.54 -19.25
N ILE A 134 -6.34 0.40 -19.88
CA ILE A 134 -6.60 -0.88 -19.19
C ILE A 134 -5.44 -1.28 -18.27
N ARG A 135 -4.23 -0.82 -18.59
CA ARG A 135 -3.02 -1.06 -17.81
C ARG A 135 -3.04 -0.32 -16.49
N ILE A 136 -3.48 0.92 -16.50
CA ILE A 136 -3.68 1.74 -15.31
C ILE A 136 -4.84 1.17 -14.50
N GLN A 137 -5.95 0.79 -15.15
CA GLN A 137 -7.09 0.18 -14.47
C GLN A 137 -6.68 -1.09 -13.71
N SER A 138 -5.96 -2.01 -14.35
CA SER A 138 -5.46 -3.24 -13.72
C SER A 138 -4.53 -2.93 -12.55
N ALA A 139 -3.54 -2.05 -12.75
CA ALA A 139 -2.59 -1.70 -11.71
C ALA A 139 -3.27 -1.05 -10.49
N VAL A 140 -4.24 -0.15 -10.71
CA VAL A 140 -5.01 0.47 -9.63
C VAL A 140 -5.90 -0.54 -8.92
N SER A 141 -6.64 -1.39 -9.65
CA SER A 141 -7.51 -2.40 -9.05
C SER A 141 -6.70 -3.34 -8.15
N GLU A 142 -5.60 -3.89 -8.66
CA GLU A 142 -4.73 -4.80 -7.91
C GLU A 142 -4.10 -4.09 -6.69
N THR A 143 -3.71 -2.82 -6.84
CA THR A 143 -3.17 -2.01 -5.73
C THR A 143 -4.19 -1.80 -4.62
N LEU A 144 -5.42 -1.45 -4.98
CA LEU A 144 -6.48 -1.24 -4.01
C LEU A 144 -6.85 -2.54 -3.31
N ASP A 145 -7.00 -3.64 -4.07
CA ASP A 145 -7.31 -4.97 -3.53
C ASP A 145 -6.22 -5.43 -2.54
N GLU A 146 -4.95 -5.31 -2.91
CA GLU A 146 -3.82 -5.68 -2.06
C GLU A 146 -3.75 -4.79 -0.81
N PHE A 147 -4.00 -3.49 -0.95
CA PHE A 147 -4.04 -2.57 0.18
C PHE A 147 -5.14 -2.95 1.18
N VAL A 148 -6.39 -3.11 0.71
CA VAL A 148 -7.52 -3.37 1.60
C VAL A 148 -7.45 -4.77 2.21
N LEU A 149 -6.96 -5.76 1.46
CA LEU A 149 -6.75 -7.10 1.98
C LEU A 149 -5.65 -7.11 3.06
N SER A 150 -4.55 -6.38 2.82
CA SER A 150 -3.51 -6.18 3.84
C SER A 150 -4.07 -5.49 5.08
N ALA A 151 -4.91 -4.47 4.92
CA ALA A 151 -5.57 -3.78 6.02
C ALA A 151 -6.51 -4.68 6.82
N LEU A 152 -7.01 -5.77 6.24
CA LEU A 152 -7.77 -6.80 6.95
C LEU A 152 -6.89 -7.91 7.55
N GLY A 153 -5.56 -7.77 7.55
CA GLY A 153 -4.65 -8.82 8.00
C GLY A 153 -4.63 -10.04 7.07
N ASN A 154 -4.90 -9.84 5.79
CA ASN A 154 -5.04 -10.87 4.76
C ASN A 154 -6.21 -11.84 4.96
N ASP A 155 -7.28 -11.41 5.63
CA ASP A 155 -8.53 -12.16 5.77
C ASP A 155 -9.35 -12.11 4.45
N ILE A 156 -9.10 -13.09 3.57
CA ILE A 156 -9.75 -13.20 2.26
C ILE A 156 -11.27 -13.43 2.40
N GLU A 157 -11.70 -14.22 3.38
CA GLU A 157 -13.11 -14.50 3.61
C GLU A 157 -13.87 -13.22 3.95
N LEU A 158 -13.30 -12.41 4.85
CA LEU A 158 -13.86 -11.13 5.21
C LEU A 158 -13.85 -10.12 4.04
N TYR A 159 -12.82 -10.13 3.20
CA TYR A 159 -12.79 -9.30 1.99
C TYR A 159 -13.88 -9.68 0.97
N LEU A 160 -14.13 -10.98 0.77
CA LEU A 160 -15.09 -11.49 -0.21
C LEU A 160 -16.54 -11.43 0.27
N ASN A 161 -16.78 -11.68 1.56
CA ASN A 161 -18.11 -11.91 2.12
C ASN A 161 -18.51 -10.90 3.19
N GLY A 162 -17.59 -10.09 3.71
CA GLY A 162 -17.87 -9.14 4.78
C GLY A 162 -18.76 -7.97 4.35
N THR A 163 -19.65 -7.59 5.25
CA THR A 163 -20.45 -6.36 5.21
C THR A 163 -19.64 -5.14 5.64
N ALA A 164 -20.16 -3.93 5.44
CA ALA A 164 -19.48 -2.69 5.84
C ALA A 164 -19.11 -2.69 7.33
N SER A 165 -20.02 -3.12 8.21
CA SER A 165 -19.77 -3.14 9.66
C SER A 165 -18.63 -4.11 10.04
N GLU A 166 -18.64 -5.31 9.45
CA GLU A 166 -17.64 -6.35 9.75
C GLU A 166 -16.24 -5.96 9.24
N VAL A 167 -16.15 -5.45 8.02
CA VAL A 167 -14.85 -5.10 7.44
C VAL A 167 -14.28 -3.86 8.12
N LEU A 168 -15.06 -2.78 8.28
CA LEU A 168 -14.57 -1.50 8.82
C LEU A 168 -14.15 -1.61 10.30
N SER A 169 -14.79 -2.50 11.07
CA SER A 169 -14.42 -2.73 12.47
C SER A 169 -13.10 -3.48 12.65
N LYS A 170 -12.68 -4.26 11.63
CA LYS A 170 -11.46 -5.09 11.64
C LYS A 170 -10.27 -4.48 10.91
N MET A 171 -10.46 -3.42 10.13
CA MET A 171 -9.38 -2.78 9.38
C MET A 171 -8.30 -2.20 10.29
N ASP A 172 -7.04 -2.54 10.04
CA ASP A 172 -5.90 -1.94 10.70
C ASP A 172 -5.69 -0.50 10.24
N ARG A 173 -6.14 0.42 11.09
CA ARG A 173 -6.06 1.87 10.85
C ARG A 173 -4.62 2.38 10.78
N LYS A 174 -3.66 1.68 11.39
CA LYS A 174 -2.26 2.09 11.34
C LYS A 174 -1.70 1.98 9.93
N MET A 175 -2.19 1.05 9.12
CA MET A 175 -1.83 0.98 7.70
C MET A 175 -2.15 2.27 6.94
N PHE A 176 -3.22 2.98 7.35
CA PHE A 176 -3.59 4.23 6.72
C PHE A 176 -2.74 5.43 7.15
N GLU A 177 -2.00 5.36 8.26
CA GLU A 177 -1.04 6.41 8.63
C GLU A 177 0.11 6.50 7.63
N SER A 178 0.41 5.38 6.97
CA SER A 178 1.41 5.26 5.90
C SER A 178 0.77 5.00 4.53
N ALA A 179 -0.51 5.37 4.34
CA ALA A 179 -1.27 5.09 3.11
C ALA A 179 -0.53 5.53 1.84
N SER A 180 0.13 6.70 1.87
CA SER A 180 0.94 7.21 0.76
C SER A 180 2.04 6.24 0.33
N ALA A 181 2.83 5.76 1.29
CA ALA A 181 3.94 4.86 1.00
C ALA A 181 3.42 3.48 0.58
N TYR A 182 2.39 2.94 1.23
CA TYR A 182 1.78 1.66 0.87
C TYR A 182 1.15 1.68 -0.52
N PHE A 183 0.38 2.72 -0.85
CA PHE A 183 -0.23 2.84 -2.16
C PHE A 183 0.84 2.95 -3.25
N LEU A 184 1.84 3.83 -3.06
CA LEU A 184 2.95 3.94 -4.01
C LEU A 184 3.74 2.64 -4.14
N LYS A 185 4.04 1.95 -3.02
CA LYS A 185 4.71 0.66 -3.01
C LYS A 185 3.98 -0.35 -3.89
N TYR A 186 2.71 -0.60 -3.61
CA TYR A 186 1.92 -1.59 -4.35
C TYR A 186 1.75 -1.17 -5.81
N TYR A 187 1.42 0.09 -6.06
CA TYR A 187 1.24 0.61 -7.41
C TYR A 187 2.51 0.50 -8.26
N MET A 188 3.65 0.96 -7.73
CA MET A 188 4.93 0.82 -8.41
C MET A 188 5.31 -0.64 -8.61
N SER A 189 5.10 -1.52 -7.62
CA SER A 189 5.36 -2.96 -7.77
C SER A 189 4.59 -3.55 -8.95
N ARG A 190 3.31 -3.19 -9.15
CA ARG A 190 2.51 -3.63 -10.31
C ARG A 190 3.08 -3.12 -11.63
N ILE A 191 3.46 -1.84 -11.69
CA ILE A 191 4.07 -1.25 -12.88
C ILE A 191 5.40 -1.94 -13.20
N ILE A 192 6.28 -2.10 -12.21
CA ILE A 192 7.61 -2.67 -12.40
C ILE A 192 7.54 -4.14 -12.80
N ARG A 193 6.69 -4.95 -12.16
CA ARG A 193 6.48 -6.36 -12.54
C ARG A 193 6.03 -6.49 -13.98
N ARG A 194 5.18 -5.55 -14.45
CA ARG A 194 4.72 -5.52 -15.83
C ARG A 194 5.84 -5.20 -16.81
N GLU A 195 6.65 -4.19 -16.50
CA GLU A 195 7.75 -3.77 -17.37
C GLU A 195 8.92 -4.77 -17.40
N LEU A 196 9.13 -5.51 -16.31
CA LEU A 196 10.18 -6.53 -16.24
C LEU A 196 9.85 -7.82 -16.99
N ALA A 197 8.59 -8.00 -17.43
CA ALA A 197 8.01 -9.12 -18.18
C ALA A 197 8.19 -10.55 -17.59
N ARG A 198 9.36 -10.89 -17.05
CA ARG A 198 9.72 -12.08 -16.26
C ARG A 198 10.94 -11.76 -15.36
N PRO A 199 10.76 -11.07 -14.22
CA PRO A 199 11.85 -10.96 -13.25
C PRO A 199 12.27 -12.36 -12.80
N ALA A 200 13.58 -12.56 -12.58
CA ALA A 200 14.06 -13.79 -11.96
C ALA A 200 13.32 -14.02 -10.63
N PRO A 201 13.02 -15.27 -10.22
CA PRO A 201 12.23 -15.56 -9.02
C PRO A 201 12.75 -14.86 -7.75
N GLU A 202 14.08 -14.80 -7.62
CA GLU A 202 14.80 -14.14 -6.53
C GLU A 202 14.60 -12.62 -6.51
N ILE A 203 14.39 -12.01 -7.67
CA ILE A 203 14.07 -10.59 -7.82
C ILE A 203 12.58 -10.39 -7.53
N ALA A 204 11.73 -11.26 -8.08
CA ALA A 204 10.27 -11.16 -7.97
C ALA A 204 9.77 -11.17 -6.52
N GLN A 205 10.44 -11.91 -5.62
CA GLN A 205 10.10 -11.91 -4.19
C GLN A 205 10.41 -10.58 -3.50
N TYR A 206 11.47 -9.87 -3.90
CA TYR A 206 11.93 -8.65 -3.22
C TYR A 206 11.51 -7.34 -3.91
N ILE A 207 10.83 -7.39 -5.06
CA ILE A 207 10.35 -6.18 -5.76
C ILE A 207 9.46 -5.35 -4.83
N SER A 208 8.63 -5.99 -4.01
CA SER A 208 7.70 -5.28 -3.12
C SER A 208 8.45 -4.45 -2.08
N GLU A 209 9.45 -5.05 -1.42
CA GLU A 209 10.32 -4.41 -0.44
C GLU A 209 11.18 -3.31 -1.06
N ALA A 210 11.71 -3.55 -2.26
CA ALA A 210 12.45 -2.52 -3.00
C ALA A 210 11.57 -1.33 -3.40
N CYS A 211 10.35 -1.59 -3.87
CA CYS A 211 9.36 -0.54 -4.15
C CYS A 211 8.94 0.19 -2.88
N GLU A 212 8.94 -0.44 -1.71
CA GLU A 212 8.67 0.21 -0.44
C GLU A 212 9.75 1.23 -0.08
N ILE A 213 11.02 0.86 -0.23
CA ILE A 213 12.14 1.80 0.01
C ILE A 213 12.01 3.01 -0.92
N VAL A 214 11.80 2.78 -2.21
CA VAL A 214 11.62 3.86 -3.20
C VAL A 214 10.37 4.70 -2.89
N ALA A 215 9.26 4.07 -2.48
CA ALA A 215 8.04 4.78 -2.12
C ALA A 215 8.27 5.71 -0.93
N ASN A 216 8.97 5.25 0.10
CA ASN A 216 9.31 6.07 1.26
C ASN A 216 10.21 7.26 0.87
N GLU A 217 11.25 7.04 0.05
CA GLU A 217 12.12 8.11 -0.46
C GLU A 217 11.30 9.20 -1.21
N LEU A 218 10.38 8.78 -2.09
CA LEU A 218 9.52 9.69 -2.85
C LEU A 218 8.53 10.46 -1.96
N VAL A 219 7.96 9.79 -0.96
CA VAL A 219 7.03 10.40 0.00
C VAL A 219 7.75 11.41 0.90
N ASP A 220 8.96 11.10 1.34
CA ASP A 220 9.79 12.02 2.14
C ASP A 220 10.23 13.23 1.31
N LYS A 221 10.59 13.03 0.05
CA LYS A 221 10.88 14.13 -0.89
C LYS A 221 9.66 15.02 -1.10
N TYR A 222 8.48 14.43 -1.29
CA TYR A 222 7.22 15.16 -1.40
C TYR A 222 6.98 16.05 -0.17
N LYS A 223 7.12 15.51 1.04
CA LYS A 223 6.98 16.29 2.29
C LYS A 223 7.98 17.44 2.38
N SER A 224 9.22 17.19 1.98
CA SER A 224 10.26 18.22 2.02
C SER A 224 9.95 19.39 1.09
N LEU A 225 9.35 19.12 -0.08
CA LEU A 225 8.99 20.13 -1.07
C LEU A 225 7.66 20.82 -0.76
N TYR A 226 6.72 20.10 -0.14
CA TYR A 226 5.36 20.55 0.12
C TYR A 226 4.96 20.33 1.59
N PRO A 227 5.64 20.96 2.57
CA PRO A 227 5.47 20.67 4.00
C PRO A 227 4.08 21.03 4.55
N ASN A 228 3.35 21.90 3.85
CA ASN A 228 2.00 22.34 4.25
C ASN A 228 0.90 21.49 3.59
N ASP A 229 1.24 20.60 2.67
CA ASP A 229 0.25 19.73 2.03
C ASP A 229 0.11 18.42 2.81
N GLY A 230 -1.15 18.00 3.00
CA GLY A 230 -1.45 16.68 3.52
C GLY A 230 -1.09 15.59 2.51
N TYR A 231 -0.74 14.42 3.03
CA TYR A 231 -0.42 13.22 2.25
C TYR A 231 -1.44 12.84 1.16
N SER A 232 -2.73 13.15 1.37
CA SER A 232 -3.80 12.90 0.41
C SER A 232 -3.64 13.66 -0.90
N LYS A 233 -2.89 14.77 -0.91
CA LYS A 233 -2.63 15.59 -2.10
C LYS A 233 -1.44 15.12 -2.93
N LEU A 234 -0.76 14.04 -2.55
CA LEU A 234 0.45 13.56 -3.25
C LEU A 234 0.20 13.36 -4.75
N PHE A 235 -0.82 12.58 -5.12
CA PHE A 235 -1.12 12.32 -6.53
C PHE A 235 -1.75 13.51 -7.25
N THR A 236 -2.46 14.40 -6.53
CA THR A 236 -2.86 15.71 -7.07
C THR A 236 -1.64 16.52 -7.48
N LYS A 237 -0.60 16.57 -6.63
CA LYS A 237 0.64 17.28 -6.93
C LYS A 237 1.47 16.61 -8.03
N ILE A 238 1.44 15.29 -8.14
CA ILE A 238 2.05 14.60 -9.29
C ILE A 238 1.33 15.01 -10.60
N ALA A 239 0.00 15.11 -10.59
CA ALA A 239 -0.78 15.50 -11.77
C ALA A 239 -0.62 16.98 -12.15
N GLU A 240 -0.63 17.89 -11.17
CA GLU A 240 -0.52 19.34 -11.39
C GLU A 240 0.88 19.75 -11.86
N THR A 241 1.93 19.15 -11.28
CA THR A 241 3.33 19.54 -11.49
C THR A 241 4.24 18.32 -11.65
N PRO A 242 4.08 17.50 -12.70
CA PRO A 242 4.80 16.22 -12.83
C PRO A 242 6.33 16.35 -12.81
N ASP A 243 6.89 17.50 -13.16
CA ASP A 243 8.35 17.71 -13.21
C ASP A 243 9.05 17.54 -11.86
N TRP A 244 8.42 17.88 -10.72
CA TRP A 244 9.06 17.61 -9.42
C TRP A 244 9.20 16.11 -9.19
N PHE A 245 8.17 15.34 -9.57
CA PHE A 245 8.15 13.89 -9.40
C PHE A 245 9.16 13.23 -10.33
N LEU A 246 9.23 13.68 -11.60
CA LEU A 246 10.23 13.21 -12.56
C LEU A 246 11.66 13.56 -12.11
N THR A 247 11.85 14.72 -11.50
CA THR A 247 13.14 15.12 -10.91
C THR A 247 13.49 14.22 -9.74
N ALA A 248 12.56 14.01 -8.80
CA ALA A 248 12.74 13.10 -7.66
C ALA A 248 13.08 11.67 -8.10
N ILE A 249 12.40 11.12 -9.12
CA ILE A 249 12.75 9.82 -9.72
C ILE A 249 14.18 9.83 -10.29
N GLY A 250 14.64 10.97 -10.84
CA GLY A 250 16.01 11.14 -11.34
C GLY A 250 17.08 11.23 -10.26
N GLU A 251 16.70 11.57 -9.03
CA GLU A 251 17.57 11.71 -7.87
C GLU A 251 17.59 10.44 -7.01
N LEU A 252 16.80 9.42 -7.34
CA LEU A 252 16.79 8.14 -6.61
C LEU A 252 18.18 7.52 -6.62
N SER A 253 18.64 7.14 -5.43
CA SER A 253 19.95 6.55 -5.23
C SER A 253 19.95 5.07 -5.63
N TYR A 254 21.08 4.61 -6.19
CA TYR A 254 21.38 3.20 -6.38
C TYR A 254 21.98 2.55 -5.11
N ASP A 255 22.31 3.36 -4.10
CA ASP A 255 23.00 2.97 -2.88
C ASP A 255 22.04 2.45 -1.79
#